data_AF-M5EVL6-F1
#
_entry.id   AF-M5EVL6-F1
#
_cell.length_a   1.000
_cell.length_b   1.000
_cell.length_c   1.000
_cell.angle_alpha   90.00
_cell.angle_beta   90.00
_cell.angle_gamma   90.00
#
_symmetry.space_group_name_H-M   'P 1'
#
loop_
_entity.id
_entity.type
_entity.pdbx_description
1 polymer ?
#
loop_
_entity_poly.entity_id
_entity_poly.type
_entity_poly.pdbx_seq_one_letter_code
_entity_poly.pdbx_strand_id
1 'polypeptide(L)' 'MDGQSFIPISSDEATFKREAAGSGFEKDGVSIDRNLLVSILAEDQVLVLNPGSDKVKMTKADLAKGLKGI' A
#
# COMPACT_ATOMS: atom_id res chain seq x y z
N MET A 1 9.17 -5.99 13.19
CA MET A 1 9.18 -6.31 11.75
C MET A 1 10.61 -6.70 11.45
N ASP A 2 10.83 -7.98 11.11
CA ASP A 2 12.15 -8.63 11.06
C ASP A 2 13.01 -8.18 9.86
N GLY A 3 13.28 -6.88 9.73
CA GLY A 3 14.19 -6.32 8.73
C GLY A 3 13.74 -6.45 7.26
N GLN A 4 12.55 -7.02 6.99
CA GLN A 4 12.02 -7.11 5.63
C GLN A 4 11.60 -5.72 5.12
N SER A 5 12.12 -5.37 3.94
CA SER A 5 11.67 -4.19 3.19
C SER A 5 10.22 -4.40 2.72
N PHE A 6 9.42 -3.35 2.81
CA PHE A 6 8.04 -3.36 2.34
C PHE A 6 7.63 -1.98 1.81
N ILE A 7 6.63 -1.97 0.94
CA ILE A 7 6.02 -0.75 0.42
C ILE A 7 4.74 -0.47 1.23
N PRO A 8 4.68 0.61 2.02
CA PRO A 8 3.44 1.01 2.68
C PRO A 8 2.46 1.53 1.63
N ILE A 9 1.23 1.03 1.67
CA ILE A 9 0.14 1.52 0.82
C ILE A 9 -1.07 1.85 1.71
N SER A 10 -1.84 2.84 1.30
CA SER A 10 -3.13 3.17 1.92
C SER A 10 -4.26 2.86 0.94
N SER A 11 -5.41 2.45 1.46
CA SER A 11 -6.59 2.14 0.63
C SER A 11 -7.08 3.32 -0.20
N ASP A 12 -6.93 4.52 0.35
CA ASP A 12 -7.38 5.77 -0.21
C ASP A 12 -6.66 6.95 0.48
N GLU A 13 -6.81 8.14 -0.09
CA GLU A 13 -6.17 9.37 0.40
C GLU A 13 -6.66 9.78 1.80
N ALA A 14 -7.93 9.54 2.13
CA ALA A 14 -8.47 9.91 3.44
C ALA A 14 -7.87 9.03 4.55
N THR A 15 -7.67 7.75 4.27
CA THR A 15 -6.98 6.81 5.15
C THR A 15 -5.51 7.19 5.30
N PHE A 16 -4.81 7.51 4.20
CA PHE A 16 -3.44 8.02 4.26
C PHE A 16 -3.32 9.25 5.16
N LYS A 17 -4.14 10.28 4.93
CA LYS A 17 -4.11 11.53 5.72
C LYS A 17 -4.34 11.29 7.21
N ARG A 18 -5.20 10.33 7.55
CA ARG A 18 -5.49 9.96 8.93
C ARG A 18 -4.30 9.24 9.59
N GLU A 19 -3.70 8.28 8.90
CA GLU A 19 -2.57 7.50 9.44
C GLU A 19 -1.26 8.28 9.45
N ALA A 20 -1.05 9.18 8.49
CA ALA A 20 0.13 10.03 8.40
C ALA A 20 0.05 11.27 9.31
N ALA A 21 -1.11 11.56 9.91
CA ALA A 21 -1.28 12.76 10.74
C ALA A 21 -0.34 12.77 11.95
N GLY A 22 0.46 13.83 12.07
CA GLY A 22 1.47 14.00 13.11
C GLY A 22 2.75 13.19 12.87
N SER A 23 2.91 12.55 11.71
CA SER A 23 4.09 11.75 11.37
C SER A 23 5.20 12.54 10.67
N GLY A 24 4.88 13.70 10.08
CA GLY A 24 5.78 14.48 9.24
C GLY A 24 5.79 14.05 7.75
N PHE A 25 5.11 12.95 7.40
CA PHE A 25 5.02 12.43 6.02
C PHE A 25 3.72 12.82 5.31
N GLU A 26 2.91 13.71 5.87
CA GLU A 26 1.56 14.06 5.37
C GLU A 26 1.57 14.58 3.93
N LYS A 27 2.71 15.08 3.46
CA LYS A 27 2.90 15.64 2.11
C LYS A 27 3.62 14.71 1.14
N ASP A 28 4.12 13.58 1.63
CA ASP A 28 4.95 12.64 0.86
C ASP A 28 4.13 11.50 0.23
N GLY A 29 2.80 11.52 0.45
CA GLY A 29 1.89 10.56 -0.15
C GLY A 29 1.82 10.74 -1.67
N VAL A 30 1.90 9.61 -2.39
CA VAL A 30 1.74 9.57 -3.85
C VAL A 30 0.50 8.75 -4.18
N SER A 31 -0.45 9.39 -4.87
CA SER A 31 -1.60 8.69 -5.46
C SER A 31 -1.18 8.04 -6.77
N ILE A 32 -1.44 6.74 -6.90
CA ILE A 32 -1.12 5.95 -8.09
C ILE A 32 -2.33 5.12 -8.49
N ASP A 33 -2.54 4.98 -9.80
CA ASP A 33 -3.53 4.03 -10.32
C ASP A 33 -3.17 2.60 -9.90
N ARG A 34 -4.19 1.82 -9.52
CA ARG A 34 -3.98 0.45 -9.02
C ARG A 34 -3.40 -0.47 -10.09
N ASN A 35 -3.85 -0.38 -11.34
CA ASN A 35 -3.35 -1.22 -12.42
C ASN A 35 -1.90 -0.88 -12.76
N LEU A 36 -1.57 0.41 -12.75
CA LEU A 36 -0.20 0.88 -12.91
C LEU A 36 0.69 0.35 -11.78
N LEU A 37 0.25 0.46 -10.53
CA LEU A 37 0.97 -0.08 -9.38
C LEU A 37 1.23 -1.58 -9.54
N VAL A 38 0.20 -2.39 -9.86
CA VAL A 38 0.37 -3.83 -10.11
C VAL A 38 1.39 -4.10 -11.23
N SER A 39 1.40 -3.29 -12.28
CA SER A 39 2.27 -3.50 -13.44
C SER A 39 3.75 -3.23 -13.16
N ILE A 40 4.06 -2.33 -12.22
CA ILE A 40 5.45 -1.95 -11.88
C ILE A 40 6.02 -2.71 -10.68
N LEU A 41 5.18 -3.41 -9.91
CA LEU A 41 5.62 -4.19 -8.76
C LEU A 41 6.40 -5.43 -9.19
N ALA A 42 7.52 -5.69 -8.51
CA ALA A 42 8.24 -6.96 -8.59
C ALA A 42 7.39 -8.08 -7.95
N GLU A 43 7.60 -9.33 -8.38
CA GLU A 43 6.82 -10.48 -7.90
C GLU A 43 6.99 -10.74 -6.40
N ASP A 44 8.17 -10.45 -5.85
CA ASP A 44 8.56 -10.70 -4.47
C ASP A 44 8.38 -9.49 -3.54
N GLN A 45 7.91 -8.35 -4.05
CA GLN A 45 7.67 -7.17 -3.23
C GLN A 45 6.51 -7.38 -2.26
N VAL A 46 6.79 -7.11 -0.99
CA VAL A 46 5.79 -7.12 0.08
C VAL A 46 5.16 -5.74 0.20
N LEU A 47 3.84 -5.70 0.13
CA LEU A 47 3.04 -4.50 0.39
C LEU A 47 2.43 -4.62 1.77
N VAL A 48 2.35 -3.50 2.50
CA VAL A 48 1.61 -3.43 3.76
C VAL A 48 0.51 -2.40 3.59
N LEU A 49 -0.73 -2.88 3.57
CA LEU A 49 -1.91 -2.03 3.52
C LEU A 49 -2.21 -1.46 4.90
N ASN A 50 -2.46 -0.15 4.95
CA ASN A 50 -2.87 0.62 6.13
C ASN A 50 -1.98 0.31 7.34
N PRO A 51 -0.68 0.63 7.25
CA PRO A 51 0.29 0.24 8.26
C PRO A 51 0.00 0.83 9.66
N GLY A 52 -0.81 1.87 9.78
CA GLY A 52 -1.17 2.48 11.06
C GLY A 52 -2.31 1.79 11.82
N SER A 53 -3.23 1.10 11.14
CA SER A 53 -4.47 0.60 11.74
C SER A 53 -4.48 -0.94 11.88
N ASP A 54 -4.52 -1.65 10.75
CA ASP A 54 -4.59 -3.11 10.67
C ASP A 54 -3.65 -3.55 9.54
N LYS A 55 -2.43 -3.92 9.91
CA LYS A 55 -1.36 -4.24 8.97
C LYS A 55 -1.70 -5.50 8.18
N VAL A 56 -2.30 -5.34 7.01
CA VAL A 56 -2.53 -6.45 6.08
C VAL A 56 -1.34 -6.54 5.13
N LYS A 57 -0.58 -7.64 5.21
CA LYS A 57 0.45 -7.94 4.21
C LYS A 57 -0.23 -8.41 2.93
N MET A 58 0.17 -7.83 1.81
CA MET A 58 -0.32 -8.18 0.49
C MET A 58 0.85 -8.48 -0.44
N THR A 59 0.63 -9.44 -1.34
CA THR A 59 1.50 -9.69 -2.49
C THR A 59 0.94 -8.99 -3.73
N LYS A 60 1.75 -8.89 -4.78
CA LYS A 60 1.29 -8.48 -6.11
C LYS A 60 0.07 -9.30 -6.58
N ALA A 61 0.08 -10.61 -6.34
CA ALA A 61 -1.01 -11.50 -6.71
C ALA A 61 -2.32 -11.16 -5.98
N ASP A 62 -2.25 -10.75 -4.72
CA ASP A 62 -3.44 -10.35 -3.94
C ASP A 62 -4.03 -9.05 -4.47
N LEU A 63 -3.17 -8.07 -4.79
CA LEU A 63 -3.57 -6.81 -5.40
C LEU A 63 -4.23 -7.04 -6.78
N ALA A 64 -3.66 -7.96 -7.56
CA ALA A 64 -4.17 -8.34 -8.88
C ALA A 64 -5.48 -9.15 -8.80
N LYS A 65 -5.69 -9.99 -7.79
CA LYS A 65 -6.95 -10.73 -7.60
C LYS A 65 -8.12 -9.80 -7.30
N GLY A 66 -7.88 -8.69 -6.60
CA GLY A 66 -8.87 -7.62 -6.41
C GLY A 66 -9.39 -7.00 -7.72
N LEU A 67 -8.71 -7.22 -8.86
CA LEU A 67 -9.14 -6.77 -10.19
C LEU A 67 -10.16 -7.70 -10.85
N LYS A 68 -10.28 -8.97 -10.43
CA LYS A 68 -11.20 -9.95 -11.04
C LYS A 68 -12.64 -9.87 -10.49
N GLY A 69 -12.89 -8.95 -9.55
CA GLY A 69 -14.18 -8.74 -8.90
C GLY A 69 -14.95 -7.51 -9.40
N ILE A 70 -14.55 -6.94 -10.54
CA ILE A 70 -15.19 -5.79 -11.21
C ILE A 70 -15.59 -6.18 -12.63
#